data_AF-A0A9D6F9H8-F1
#
_entry.id   AF-A0A9D6F9H8-F1
#
_cell.length_a   1.000
_cell.length_b   1.000
_cell.length_c   1.000
_cell.angle_alpha   90.00
_cell.angle_beta   90.00
_cell.angle_gamma   90.00
#
_symmetry.space_group_name_H-M   'P 1'
#
loop_
_entity.id
_entity.type
_entity.pdbx_description
1 polymer ?
#
loop_
_entity_poly.entity_id
_entity_poly.type
_entity_poly.pdbx_seq_one_letter_code
_entity_poly.pdbx_strand_id
1 'polypeptide(L)'
;MQLGAERRARIRHRLDPILRQYDPELQFVTVFVDSTREDLGIVAQLGERPLLLKFRWVDLISNPDDVLREDVFSQLKEKLGKKP
;
A
#
# COMPACT_ATOMS: atom_id res chain seq x y z
N MET A 1 -3.61 12.47 9.12
CA MET A 1 -2.38 13.15 9.60
C MET A 1 -1.17 12.64 8.82
N GLN A 2 -0.09 13.42 8.68
CA GLN A 2 1.15 12.92 8.04
C GLN A 2 1.99 12.12 9.04
N LEU A 3 2.41 10.91 8.64
CA LEU A 3 3.40 10.12 9.37
C LEU A 3 4.76 10.82 9.33
N GLY A 4 5.59 10.67 10.38
CA GLY A 4 6.97 11.15 10.36
C GLY A 4 7.79 10.58 9.19
N ALA A 5 8.79 11.32 8.71
CA ALA A 5 9.55 11.00 7.50
C ALA A 5 10.18 9.59 7.52
N GLU A 6 10.79 9.20 8.63
CA GLU A 6 11.39 7.87 8.80
C GLU A 6 10.37 6.74 8.67
N ARG A 7 9.17 6.95 9.23
CA ARG A 7 8.11 5.94 9.22
C ARG A 7 7.54 5.77 7.81
N ARG A 8 7.37 6.88 7.07
CA ARG A 8 7.00 6.82 5.64
C ARG A 8 8.05 6.07 4.83
N ALA A 9 9.34 6.31 5.09
CA ALA A 9 10.43 5.63 4.40
C ALA A 9 10.41 4.11 4.67
N ARG A 10 10.20 3.68 5.92
CA ARG A 10 10.06 2.25 6.27
C ARG A 10 8.88 1.58 5.57
N ILE A 11 7.71 2.23 5.57
CA ILE A 11 6.52 1.70 4.91
C ILE A 11 6.74 1.61 3.40
N ARG A 12 7.33 2.64 2.79
CA ARG A 12 7.69 2.64 1.38
C ARG A 12 8.65 1.49 1.05
N HIS A 13 9.73 1.33 1.82
CA HIS A 13 10.71 0.26 1.62
C HIS A 13 10.06 -1.13 1.66
N ARG A 14 9.04 -1.30 2.50
CA ARG A 14 8.32 -2.56 2.66
C ARG A 14 7.34 -2.82 1.51
N LEU A 15 6.58 -1.80 1.08
CA LEU A 15 5.49 -1.98 0.12
C LEU A 15 5.89 -1.77 -1.34
N ASP A 16 6.91 -0.96 -1.63
CA ASP A 16 7.35 -0.71 -3.01
C ASP A 16 7.75 -2.01 -3.74
N PRO A 17 8.48 -2.97 -3.12
CA PRO A 17 8.77 -4.25 -3.77
C PRO A 17 7.52 -5.09 -4.03
N ILE A 18 6.55 -5.06 -3.12
CA ILE A 18 5.29 -5.79 -3.25
C ILE A 18 4.48 -5.23 -4.43
N LEU A 19 4.38 -3.91 -4.54
CA LEU A 19 3.70 -3.24 -5.66
C LEU A 19 4.33 -3.62 -7.00
N ARG A 20 5.67 -3.55 -7.10
CA ARG A 20 6.40 -3.92 -8.33
C ARG A 20 6.31 -5.40 -8.67
N GLN A 21 6.13 -6.27 -7.68
CA GLN A 21 5.91 -7.69 -7.90
C GLN A 21 4.55 -7.95 -8.56
N TYR A 22 3.52 -7.14 -8.24
CA TYR A 22 2.21 -7.24 -8.89
C TYR A 22 2.25 -6.70 -10.32
N ASP A 23 2.79 -5.50 -10.48
CA ASP A 23 2.92 -4.83 -11.78
C ASP A 23 4.13 -3.87 -11.71
N PRO A 24 5.16 -4.03 -12.56
CA PRO A 24 6.39 -3.24 -12.48
C PRO A 24 6.17 -1.75 -12.74
N GLU A 25 5.04 -1.36 -13.34
CA GLU A 25 4.69 0.04 -13.58
C GLU A 25 3.99 0.70 -12.37
N LEU A 26 3.65 -0.06 -11.33
CA LEU A 26 3.07 0.50 -10.10
C LEU A 26 4.11 1.30 -9.30
N GLN A 27 3.78 2.55 -9.01
CA GLN A 27 4.61 3.47 -8.24
C GLN A 27 4.00 3.75 -6.87
N PHE A 28 4.81 3.66 -5.80
CA PHE A 28 4.42 4.17 -4.49
C PHE A 28 4.52 5.70 -4.49
N VAL A 29 3.39 6.39 -4.30
CA VAL A 29 3.32 7.85 -4.27
C VAL A 29 3.46 8.36 -2.84
N THR A 30 2.53 7.97 -1.95
CA THR A 30 2.52 8.47 -0.57
C THR A 30 1.75 7.55 0.37
N VAL A 31 1.92 7.80 1.67
CA VAL A 31 1.18 7.13 2.74
C VAL A 31 0.70 8.13 3.78
N PHE A 32 -0.52 7.94 4.25
CA PHE A 32 -1.14 8.76 5.29
C PHE A 32 -1.94 7.88 6.25
N VAL A 33 -2.10 8.36 7.48
CA VAL A 33 -3.00 7.75 8.47
C VAL A 33 -4.23 8.64 8.63
N ASP A 34 -5.34 8.03 8.99
CA ASP A 34 -6.53 8.74 9.43
C ASP A 34 -6.27 9.54 10.73
N SER A 35 -7.31 10.18 11.27
CA SER A 35 -7.22 10.95 12.50
C SER A 35 -7.12 10.07 13.75
N THR A 36 -7.69 8.86 13.72
CA THR A 36 -7.71 7.92 14.85
C THR A 36 -6.44 7.07 14.94
N ARG A 37 -5.60 7.08 13.88
CA ARG A 37 -4.45 6.22 13.66
C ARG A 37 -4.81 4.73 13.62
N GLU A 38 -6.05 4.43 13.25
CA GLU A 38 -6.53 3.07 13.11
C GLU A 38 -6.32 2.58 11.68
N ASP A 39 -6.59 3.44 10.70
CA ASP A 39 -6.42 3.12 9.29
C ASP A 39 -5.28 3.90 8.64
N LEU A 40 -4.74 3.28 7.61
CA LEU A 40 -3.67 3.79 6.78
C LEU A 40 -4.06 3.68 5.31
N GLY A 41 -3.89 4.79 4.59
CA GLY A 41 -4.04 4.88 3.14
C GLY A 41 -2.67 4.92 2.46
N ILE A 42 -2.46 4.05 1.48
CA ILE A 42 -1.34 4.13 0.54
C ILE A 42 -1.88 4.53 -0.83
N VAL A 43 -1.28 5.57 -1.40
CA VAL A 43 -1.53 5.95 -2.79
C VAL A 43 -0.47 5.28 -3.65
N ALA A 44 -0.91 4.39 -4.52
CA ALA A 44 -0.14 3.84 -5.62
C ALA A 44 -0.60 4.49 -6.94
N GLN A 45 0.23 4.46 -7.97
CA GLN A 45 -0.10 4.99 -9.28
C GLN A 45 0.32 4.01 -10.38
N LEU A 46 -0.58 3.73 -11.31
CA LEU A 46 -0.32 2.96 -12.52
C LEU A 46 -0.59 3.86 -13.73
N GLY A 47 0.46 4.30 -14.42
CA GLY A 47 0.33 5.35 -15.45
C GLY A 47 -0.28 6.64 -14.88
N GLU A 48 -1.42 7.09 -15.42
CA GLU A 48 -2.15 8.26 -14.90
C GLU A 48 -3.21 7.91 -13.85
N ARG A 49 -3.37 6.63 -13.51
CA ARG A 49 -4.45 6.15 -12.63
C ARG A 49 -3.97 6.05 -11.18
N PRO A 50 -4.43 6.93 -10.26
CA PRO A 50 -4.17 6.76 -8.84
C PRO A 50 -5.04 5.64 -8.25
N LEU A 51 -4.46 4.87 -7.34
CA LEU A 51 -5.07 3.76 -6.63
C LEU A 51 -4.87 3.97 -5.13
N LEU A 52 -5.98 3.98 -4.38
CA LEU A 52 -5.93 4.04 -2.92
C LEU A 52 -6.07 2.62 -2.35
N LEU A 53 -5.00 2.14 -1.71
CA LEU A 53 -5.00 0.92 -0.91
C LEU A 53 -5.22 1.29 0.56
N LYS A 54 -6.04 0.51 1.28
CA LYS A 54 -6.41 0.73 2.68
C LYS A 54 -5.94 -0.43 3.54
N PHE A 55 -5.40 -0.12 4.71
CA PHE A 55 -4.94 -1.10 5.69
C PHE A 55 -5.30 -0.62 7.08
N ARG A 56 -5.50 -1.54 8.01
CA ARG A 56 -5.39 -1.16 9.42
C ARG A 56 -3.92 -0.93 9.74
N TRP A 57 -3.63 0.10 10.52
CA TRP A 57 -2.30 0.46 10.96
C TRP A 57 -1.58 -0.72 11.65
N VAL A 58 -2.32 -1.44 12.50
CA VAL A 58 -1.78 -2.59 13.24
C VAL A 58 -1.39 -3.73 12.32
N ASP A 59 -2.21 -4.01 11.30
CA ASP A 59 -1.97 -5.08 10.34
C ASP A 59 -0.71 -4.80 9.52
N LEU A 60 -0.53 -3.54 9.09
CA LEU A 60 0.67 -3.11 8.37
C LEU A 60 1.96 -3.28 9.18
N ILE A 61 1.91 -3.19 10.51
CA ILE A 61 3.11 -3.35 11.35
C ILE A 61 3.31 -4.82 11.74
N SER A 62 2.21 -5.52 12.05
CA SER A 62 2.26 -6.82 12.73
C SER A 62 2.27 -8.00 11.77
N ASN A 63 1.64 -7.86 10.60
CA ASN A 63 1.57 -8.95 9.64
C ASN A 63 2.92 -9.13 8.96
N PRO A 64 3.31 -10.37 8.61
CA PRO A 64 4.49 -10.63 7.79
C PRO A 64 4.27 -10.23 6.32
N ASP A 65 5.36 -10.14 5.56
CA ASP A 65 5.34 -9.59 4.19
C ASP A 65 4.52 -10.40 3.20
N ASP A 66 4.43 -11.72 3.39
CA ASP A 66 3.61 -12.62 2.60
C ASP A 66 2.12 -12.36 2.78
N VAL A 67 1.65 -12.16 4.01
CA VAL A 67 0.26 -11.78 4.29
C VAL A 67 -0.06 -10.40 3.72
N LEU A 68 0.84 -9.42 3.91
CA LEU A 68 0.65 -8.08 3.32
C LEU A 68 0.63 -8.12 1.79
N ARG A 69 1.41 -9.00 1.17
CA ARG A 69 1.39 -9.19 -0.28
C ARG A 69 0.02 -9.65 -0.74
N GLU A 70 -0.57 -10.64 -0.09
CA GLU A 70 -1.90 -11.14 -0.42
C GLU A 70 -2.96 -10.03 -0.33
N ASP A 71 -2.93 -9.23 0.75
CA ASP A 71 -3.85 -8.11 0.94
C ASP A 71 -3.69 -7.03 -0.14
N VAL A 72 -2.45 -6.63 -0.45
CA VAL A 72 -2.16 -5.68 -1.52
C VAL A 72 -2.69 -6.21 -2.86
N PHE A 73 -2.42 -7.48 -3.16
CA PHE A 73 -2.79 -8.08 -4.44
C PHE A 73 -4.31 -8.21 -4.56
N SER A 74 -5.00 -8.56 -3.48
CA SER A 74 -6.45 -8.61 -3.43
C SER A 74 -7.07 -7.25 -3.76
N GLN A 75 -6.61 -6.20 -3.07
CA GLN A 75 -7.10 -4.83 -3.31
C GLN A 75 -6.79 -4.33 -4.72
N LEU A 76 -5.61 -4.64 -5.26
CA LEU A 76 -5.23 -4.27 -6.62
C LEU A 76 -6.09 -4.99 -7.65
N LYS A 77 -6.39 -6.29 -7.47
CA LYS A 77 -7.29 -7.06 -8.35
C LYS A 77 -8.68 -6.44 -8.38
N GLU A 78 -9.26 -6.12 -7.23
CA GLU A 78 -10.57 -5.47 -7.14
C GLU A 78 -10.61 -4.13 -7.87
N LYS A 79 -9.56 -3.31 -7.73
CA LYS A 79 -9.52 -1.96 -8.31
C LYS A 79 -9.19 -1.96 -9.80
N LEU A 80 -8.30 -2.84 -10.23
CA LEU A 80 -7.82 -2.89 -11.61
C LEU A 80 -8.70 -3.78 -12.49
N GLY A 81 -9.55 -4.62 -11.90
CA GLY A 81 -10.41 -5.55 -12.65
C GLY A 81 -9.62 -6.65 -13.37
N LYS A 82 -8.31 -6.79 -13.10
CA LYS A 82 -7.48 -7.88 -13.64
C LYS A 82 -7.86 -9.18 -12.90
N LYS A 83 -8.65 -10.04 -13.55
CA LYS A 83 -8.73 -11.48 -13.23
C LYS A 83 -7.46 -12.18 -13.74
N PRO A 84 -7.05 -13.30 -13.09
CA PRO A 84 -5.84 -14.04 -13.47
C PRO A 84 -5.86 -14.49 -14.93
#